data_AF-A0A8D5AKL4-F1
#
_entry.id   AF-A0A8D5AKL4-F1
#
_cell.length_a   1.000
_cell.length_b   1.000
_cell.length_c   1.000
_cell.angle_alpha   90.00
_cell.angle_beta   90.00
_cell.angle_gamma   90.00
#
_symmetry.space_group_name_H-M   'P 1'
#
loop_
_entity.id
_entity.type
_entity.pdbx_description
1 polymer ?
#
loop_
_entity_poly.entity_id
_entity_poly.type
_entity_poly.pdbx_seq_one_letter_code
_entity_poly.pdbx_strand_id
1 'polypeptide(L)'
;MNAYNTTICVGKYRLASRVVMGAIYFLVALLIGMEGATADTYVEQTNSAIEQLTRSIEFINAGDADQAQQAFGDASNSVRELRKASARALDLANKQHDTCLNRVVALSIRVGDIFQQEVALRKKIDELDATLAKATEDQKITRDEIDSLRSHLNNAAASLRVRDEKLKELSQWFWVPGYGQYLAIRTLIDDDIGQYNSLSNTLKDTELRLRHNKETLIQVETLKTAMLNEKENLAKTSSGLSKMREELDRRLSDMKAVVVFLTSGGVFWQKMGNLLDITVKGHETDLKLLYESLGRNIARLPFFKGEVGATTTTFKEALLELAAALDADKPFLPAETDSYCPAGW
;
A
#
# COMPACT_ATOMS: atom_id res chain seq x y z
N MET A 1 39.99 11.91 -16.73
CA MET A 1 39.25 12.90 -15.94
C MET A 1 38.79 12.24 -14.65
N ASN A 2 39.39 12.69 -13.55
CA ASN A 2 39.04 12.65 -12.13
C ASN A 2 38.20 11.51 -11.55
N ALA A 3 38.88 10.82 -10.64
CA ALA A 3 38.38 9.98 -9.55
C ALA A 3 37.44 10.75 -8.60
N TYR A 4 36.46 10.03 -8.05
CA TYR A 4 36.03 10.24 -6.66
C TYR A 4 35.77 8.88 -5.99
N ASN A 5 36.52 8.68 -4.90
CA ASN A 5 36.41 7.63 -3.91
C ASN A 5 35.07 7.71 -3.16
N THR A 6 34.48 6.56 -2.87
CA THR A 6 33.52 6.38 -1.77
C THR A 6 33.84 5.10 -1.02
N THR A 7 34.67 5.25 0.01
CA THR A 7 34.80 4.36 1.17
C THR A 7 34.45 5.20 2.40
N ILE A 8 34.01 4.55 3.50
CA ILE A 8 33.53 5.10 4.80
C ILE A 8 31.98 5.11 4.81
N CYS A 9 31.22 4.36 5.64
CA CYS A 9 31.33 4.20 7.10
C CYS A 9 30.49 2.98 7.56
N VAL A 10 31.09 1.80 7.76
CA VAL A 10 30.44 0.65 8.44
C VAL A 10 31.23 0.36 9.70
N GLY A 11 31.01 1.12 10.78
CA GLY A 11 31.89 0.99 11.95
C GLY A 11 31.50 1.67 13.25
N LYS A 12 30.25 2.14 13.43
CA LYS A 12 29.86 2.82 14.70
C LYS A 12 28.59 2.33 15.40
N TYR A 13 27.89 1.32 14.90
CA TYR A 13 26.66 0.83 15.56
C TYR A 13 26.85 -0.34 16.54
N ARG A 14 28.06 -0.89 16.69
CA ARG A 14 28.29 -2.07 17.56
C ARG A 14 28.63 -1.77 19.03
N LEU A 15 28.86 -0.51 19.41
CA LEU A 15 29.21 -0.14 20.80
C LEU A 15 28.06 0.45 21.60
N ALA A 16 27.02 1.00 20.97
CA ALA A 16 25.82 1.48 21.68
C ALA A 16 24.89 0.36 22.16
N SER A 17 24.93 -0.82 21.52
CA SER A 17 24.07 -1.97 21.85
C SER A 17 24.41 -2.65 23.19
N ARG A 18 25.66 -2.54 23.67
CA ARG A 18 26.07 -3.21 24.92
C ARG A 18 25.73 -2.41 26.18
N VAL A 19 25.62 -1.09 26.08
CA VAL A 19 25.21 -0.24 27.22
C VAL A 19 23.68 -0.26 27.39
N VAL A 20 22.92 -0.38 26.28
CA VAL A 20 21.44 -0.50 26.33
C VAL A 20 20.99 -1.88 26.82
N MET A 21 21.71 -2.96 26.48
CA MET A 21 21.43 -4.31 27.02
C MET A 21 21.71 -4.42 28.53
N GLY A 22 22.68 -3.68 29.07
CA GLY A 22 22.96 -3.65 30.51
C GLY A 22 21.86 -2.96 31.34
N ALA A 23 21.23 -1.91 30.78
CA ALA A 23 20.13 -1.20 31.43
C ALA A 23 18.81 -2.00 31.39
N ILE A 24 18.58 -2.81 30.35
CA ILE A 24 17.40 -3.67 30.22
C ILE A 24 17.47 -4.85 31.20
N TYR A 25 18.65 -5.45 31.42
CA TYR A 25 18.79 -6.50 32.44
C TYR A 25 18.63 -5.97 33.89
N PHE A 26 18.97 -4.70 34.15
CA PHE A 26 18.76 -4.09 35.46
C PHE A 26 17.28 -3.72 35.71
N LEU A 27 16.52 -3.41 34.65
CA LEU A 27 15.06 -3.18 34.72
C LEU A 27 14.24 -4.48 34.78
N VAL A 28 14.73 -5.56 34.15
CA VAL A 28 14.14 -6.90 34.26
C VAL A 28 14.46 -7.55 35.61
N ALA A 29 15.63 -7.31 36.19
CA ALA A 29 15.95 -7.77 37.56
C ALA A 29 15.14 -7.02 38.64
N LEU A 30 14.71 -5.78 38.39
CA LEU A 30 13.85 -5.01 39.31
C LEU A 30 12.35 -5.38 39.21
N LEU A 31 11.96 -6.13 38.18
CA LEU A 31 10.60 -6.68 37.99
C LEU A 31 10.46 -8.14 38.44
N ILE A 32 11.55 -8.84 38.75
CA ILE A 32 11.55 -10.24 39.21
C ILE A 32 11.81 -10.35 40.74
N GLY A 33 12.14 -9.24 41.41
CA GLY A 33 12.44 -9.21 42.83
C GLY A 33 11.25 -8.95 43.75
N MET A 34 10.14 -9.69 43.63
CA MET A 34 9.16 -9.88 44.72
C MET A 34 8.47 -11.24 44.58
N GLU A 35 9.15 -12.29 45.03
CA GLU A 35 8.50 -13.53 45.49
C GLU A 35 7.82 -13.26 46.84
N GLY A 36 6.56 -13.69 47.01
CA GLY A 36 5.97 -13.83 48.35
C GLY A 36 4.60 -13.20 48.61
N ALA A 37 3.66 -13.27 47.68
CA ALA A 37 2.22 -13.30 47.97
C ALA A 37 1.58 -14.08 46.81
N THR A 38 0.63 -14.96 47.06
CA THR A 38 -0.20 -15.50 45.97
C THR A 38 -0.86 -14.30 45.30
N ALA A 39 -0.34 -13.89 44.14
CA ALA A 39 -0.88 -12.75 43.43
C ALA A 39 -2.28 -13.14 42.94
N ASP A 40 -3.31 -12.69 43.64
CA ASP A 40 -4.70 -12.92 43.25
C ASP A 40 -4.85 -12.58 41.76
N THR A 41 -5.35 -13.54 40.99
CA THR A 41 -5.52 -13.37 39.54
C THR A 41 -6.55 -12.26 39.26
N TYR A 42 -6.44 -11.58 38.12
CA TYR A 42 -7.43 -10.57 37.71
C TYR A 42 -8.83 -11.17 37.63
N VAL A 43 -8.98 -12.44 37.25
CA VAL A 43 -10.26 -13.16 37.26
C VAL A 43 -10.83 -13.27 38.67
N GLU A 44 -10.02 -13.66 39.65
CA GLU A 44 -10.45 -13.75 41.06
C GLU A 44 -10.80 -12.37 41.62
N GLN A 45 -9.99 -11.36 41.33
CA GLN A 45 -10.27 -9.97 41.73
C GLN A 45 -11.59 -9.47 41.11
N THR A 46 -11.83 -9.77 39.84
CA THR A 46 -13.05 -9.36 39.11
C THR A 46 -14.29 -10.07 39.67
N ASN A 47 -14.21 -11.39 39.87
CA ASN A 47 -15.30 -12.17 40.47
C ASN A 47 -15.61 -11.70 41.89
N SER A 48 -14.58 -11.52 42.72
CA SER A 48 -14.71 -11.04 44.09
C SER A 48 -15.39 -9.66 44.13
N ALA A 49 -14.94 -8.71 43.31
CA ALA A 49 -15.55 -7.37 43.27
C ALA A 49 -17.03 -7.40 42.82
N ILE A 50 -17.37 -8.25 41.84
CA ILE A 50 -18.75 -8.41 41.36
C ILE A 50 -19.63 -9.11 42.40
N GLU A 51 -19.10 -10.12 43.10
CA GLU A 51 -19.82 -10.83 44.16
C GLU A 51 -20.09 -9.89 45.34
N GLN A 52 -19.11 -9.09 45.75
CA GLN A 52 -19.27 -8.12 46.82
C GLN A 52 -20.25 -6.99 46.47
N LEU A 53 -20.27 -6.54 45.20
CA LEU A 53 -21.34 -5.66 44.71
C LEU A 53 -22.71 -6.33 44.79
N THR A 54 -22.81 -7.61 44.42
CA THR A 54 -24.07 -8.37 44.45
C THR A 54 -24.59 -8.49 45.89
N ARG A 55 -23.72 -8.90 46.82
CA ARG A 55 -24.03 -8.99 48.26
C ARG A 55 -24.43 -7.63 48.84
N SER A 56 -23.74 -6.55 48.47
CA SER A 56 -24.10 -5.19 48.91
C SER A 56 -25.55 -4.83 48.52
N ILE A 57 -25.98 -5.19 47.30
CA ILE A 57 -27.35 -4.95 46.85
C ILE A 57 -28.37 -5.83 47.56
N GLU A 58 -28.04 -7.09 47.84
CA GLU A 58 -28.88 -7.97 48.64
C GLU A 58 -29.13 -7.38 50.03
N PHE A 59 -28.09 -6.85 50.69
CA PHE A 59 -28.22 -6.17 51.98
C PHE A 59 -29.02 -4.86 51.89
N ILE A 60 -28.84 -4.05 50.84
CA ILE A 60 -29.68 -2.87 50.61
C ILE A 60 -31.15 -3.26 50.46
N ASN A 61 -31.44 -4.32 49.69
CA ASN A 61 -32.81 -4.80 49.49
C ASN A 61 -33.41 -5.40 50.79
N ALA A 62 -32.59 -5.94 51.68
CA ALA A 62 -32.98 -6.39 53.01
C ALA A 62 -33.11 -5.24 54.04
N GLY A 63 -32.72 -4.02 53.68
CA GLY A 63 -32.75 -2.84 54.55
C GLY A 63 -31.55 -2.71 55.51
N ASP A 64 -30.50 -3.50 55.32
CA ASP A 64 -29.28 -3.47 56.14
C ASP A 64 -28.16 -2.67 55.44
N ALA A 65 -28.20 -1.34 55.61
CA ALA A 65 -27.25 -0.43 54.97
C ALA A 65 -25.81 -0.58 55.50
N ASP A 66 -25.64 -1.02 56.75
CA ASP A 66 -24.32 -1.15 57.37
C ASP A 66 -23.60 -2.41 56.84
N GLN A 67 -24.31 -3.53 56.73
CA GLN A 67 -23.78 -4.73 56.07
C GLN A 67 -23.53 -4.49 54.57
N ALA A 68 -24.39 -3.70 53.91
CA ALA A 68 -24.18 -3.31 52.52
C ALA A 68 -22.89 -2.51 52.32
N GLN A 69 -22.60 -1.56 53.22
CA GLN A 69 -21.36 -0.77 53.20
C GLN A 69 -20.14 -1.66 53.44
N GLN A 70 -20.20 -2.58 54.40
CA GLN A 70 -19.11 -3.48 54.71
C GLN A 70 -18.78 -4.40 53.53
N ALA A 71 -19.80 -5.08 52.98
CA ALA A 71 -19.63 -5.96 51.82
C ALA A 71 -19.04 -5.20 50.62
N PHE A 72 -19.49 -3.97 50.36
CA PHE A 72 -18.94 -3.16 49.29
C PHE A 72 -17.49 -2.75 49.58
N GLY A 73 -17.18 -2.32 50.81
CA GLY A 73 -15.84 -1.93 51.25
C GLY A 73 -14.78 -3.03 51.09
N ASP A 74 -15.17 -4.29 51.25
CA ASP A 74 -14.29 -5.45 51.04
C ASP A 74 -13.77 -5.56 49.59
N ALA A 75 -14.47 -4.98 48.61
CA ALA A 75 -14.05 -4.94 47.21
C ALA A 75 -12.99 -3.85 46.91
N SER A 76 -12.67 -2.97 47.86
CA SER A 76 -11.88 -1.75 47.61
C SER A 76 -10.51 -2.00 46.98
N ASN A 77 -9.77 -3.00 47.47
CA ASN A 77 -8.46 -3.35 46.91
C ASN A 77 -8.58 -3.88 45.48
N SER A 78 -9.52 -4.80 45.22
CA SER A 78 -9.78 -5.37 43.90
C SER A 78 -10.19 -4.29 42.90
N VAL A 79 -11.11 -3.39 43.27
CA VAL A 79 -11.57 -2.30 42.41
C VAL A 79 -10.42 -1.34 42.05
N ARG A 80 -9.54 -1.03 43.01
CA ARG A 80 -8.38 -0.17 42.76
C ARG A 80 -7.41 -0.78 41.75
N GLU A 81 -7.10 -2.07 41.87
CA GLU A 81 -6.20 -2.75 40.95
C GLU A 81 -6.83 -2.94 39.55
N LEU A 82 -8.11 -3.31 39.48
CA LEU A 82 -8.85 -3.43 38.22
C LEU A 82 -9.02 -2.08 37.51
N ARG A 83 -9.14 -0.98 38.25
CA ARG A 83 -9.10 0.38 37.70
C ARG A 83 -7.75 0.71 37.05
N LYS A 84 -6.63 0.37 37.71
CA LYS A 84 -5.29 0.55 37.12
C LYS A 84 -5.08 -0.35 35.89
N ALA A 85 -5.53 -1.59 35.95
CA ALA A 85 -5.41 -2.55 34.85
C ALA A 85 -6.23 -2.09 33.62
N SER A 86 -7.48 -1.70 33.83
CA SER A 86 -8.34 -1.18 32.75
C SER A 86 -7.81 0.11 32.12
N ALA A 87 -7.26 1.04 32.92
CA ALA A 87 -6.63 2.25 32.41
C ALA A 87 -5.41 1.95 31.53
N ARG A 88 -4.54 1.02 31.95
CA ARG A 88 -3.38 0.57 31.16
C ARG A 88 -3.80 -0.12 29.87
N ALA A 89 -4.81 -0.99 29.94
CA ALA A 89 -5.35 -1.66 28.76
C ALA A 89 -5.96 -0.64 27.76
N LEU A 90 -6.68 0.37 28.26
CA LEU A 90 -7.26 1.42 27.41
C LEU A 90 -6.18 2.27 26.72
N ASP A 91 -5.12 2.66 27.42
CA ASP A 91 -3.99 3.40 26.83
C ASP A 91 -3.33 2.60 25.70
N LEU A 92 -3.07 1.31 25.94
CA LEU A 92 -2.51 0.41 24.92
C LEU A 92 -3.45 0.26 23.72
N ALA A 93 -4.76 0.11 23.96
CA ALA A 93 -5.76 0.00 22.91
C ALA A 93 -5.85 1.26 22.04
N ASN A 94 -5.81 2.44 22.66
CA ASN A 94 -5.80 3.72 21.93
C ASN A 94 -4.54 3.86 21.07
N LYS A 95 -3.36 3.51 21.60
CA LYS A 95 -2.11 3.53 20.82
C LYS A 95 -2.16 2.60 19.62
N GLN A 96 -2.69 1.40 19.78
CA GLN A 96 -2.85 0.44 18.68
C GLN A 96 -3.90 0.92 17.67
N HIS A 97 -5.01 1.49 18.13
CA HIS A 97 -6.03 2.10 17.28
C HIS A 97 -5.45 3.21 16.42
N ASP A 98 -4.71 4.16 17.00
CA ASP A 98 -4.10 5.28 16.28
C ASP A 98 -3.04 4.77 15.28
N THR A 99 -2.27 3.76 15.68
CA THR A 99 -1.30 3.11 14.80
C THR A 99 -1.99 2.48 13.58
N CYS A 100 -3.08 1.74 13.79
CA CYS A 100 -3.87 1.14 12.72
C CYS A 100 -4.53 2.21 11.82
N LEU A 101 -5.08 3.27 12.41
CA LEU A 101 -5.70 4.37 11.67
C LEU A 101 -4.69 5.06 10.75
N ASN A 102 -3.51 5.41 11.26
CA ASN A 102 -2.44 6.00 10.46
C ASN A 102 -2.03 5.12 9.29
N ARG A 103 -2.05 3.79 9.45
CA ARG A 103 -1.72 2.83 8.39
C ARG A 103 -2.80 2.72 7.33
N VAL A 104 -4.08 2.71 7.72
CA VAL A 104 -5.21 2.77 6.78
C VAL A 104 -5.12 4.02 5.92
N VAL A 105 -4.79 5.16 6.53
CA VAL A 105 -4.58 6.43 5.81
C VAL A 105 -3.39 6.32 4.85
N ALA A 106 -2.24 5.83 5.31
CA ALA A 106 -1.06 5.64 4.46
C ALA A 106 -1.31 4.71 3.27
N LEU A 107 -2.04 3.60 3.48
CA LEU A 107 -2.46 2.70 2.42
C LEU A 107 -3.40 3.37 1.43
N SER A 108 -4.35 4.15 1.91
CA SER A 108 -5.30 4.87 1.06
C SER A 108 -4.59 5.87 0.15
N ILE A 109 -3.58 6.58 0.68
CA ILE A 109 -2.72 7.46 -0.12
C ILE A 109 -1.97 6.65 -1.18
N ARG A 110 -1.33 5.53 -0.81
CA ARG A 110 -0.55 4.70 -1.73
C ARG A 110 -1.39 4.07 -2.84
N VAL A 111 -2.62 3.64 -2.54
CA VAL A 111 -3.58 3.17 -3.55
C VAL A 111 -3.95 4.31 -4.50
N GLY A 112 -4.16 5.52 -3.97
CA GLY A 112 -4.39 6.72 -4.76
C GLY A 112 -3.23 7.05 -5.70
N ASP A 113 -1.99 6.99 -5.21
CA ASP A 113 -0.78 7.25 -6.00
C ASP A 113 -0.62 6.23 -7.13
N ILE A 114 -0.84 4.94 -6.86
CA ILE A 114 -0.78 3.89 -7.89
C ILE A 114 -1.86 4.10 -8.94
N PHE A 115 -3.08 4.50 -8.54
CA PHE A 115 -4.12 4.84 -9.49
C PHE A 115 -3.72 6.00 -10.42
N GLN A 116 -3.08 7.06 -9.88
CA GLN A 116 -2.56 8.15 -10.70
C GLN A 116 -1.45 7.68 -11.66
N GLN A 117 -0.58 6.76 -11.20
CA GLN A 117 0.43 6.15 -12.06
C GLN A 117 -0.20 5.32 -13.19
N GLU A 118 -1.25 4.53 -12.91
CA GLU A 118 -1.98 3.78 -13.93
C GLU A 118 -2.62 4.70 -14.98
N VAL A 119 -3.20 5.83 -14.56
CA VAL A 119 -3.78 6.84 -15.47
C VAL A 119 -2.68 7.46 -16.34
N ALA A 120 -1.56 7.85 -15.75
CA ALA A 120 -0.43 8.44 -16.49
C ALA A 120 0.16 7.44 -17.50
N LEU A 121 0.29 6.17 -17.10
CA LEU A 121 0.80 5.11 -17.95
C LEU A 121 -0.16 4.78 -19.09
N ARG A 122 -1.48 4.77 -18.83
CA ARG A 122 -2.49 4.62 -19.88
C ARG A 122 -2.38 5.71 -20.93
N LYS A 123 -2.24 6.97 -20.52
CA LYS A 123 -2.04 8.09 -21.43
C LYS A 123 -0.78 7.91 -22.31
N LYS A 124 0.33 7.46 -21.72
CA LYS A 124 1.56 7.16 -22.48
C LYS A 124 1.35 6.02 -23.49
N ILE A 125 0.60 4.97 -23.13
CA ILE A 125 0.26 3.89 -24.06
C ILE A 125 -0.56 4.44 -25.23
N ASP A 126 -1.57 5.28 -24.97
CA ASP A 126 -2.38 5.90 -26.02
C ASP A 126 -1.54 6.81 -26.95
N GLU A 127 -0.57 7.56 -26.38
CA GLU A 127 0.41 8.37 -27.15
C GLU A 127 1.34 7.49 -28.00
N LEU A 128 1.81 6.35 -27.48
CA LEU A 128 2.61 5.39 -28.24
C LEU A 128 1.80 4.73 -29.36
N ASP A 129 0.52 4.44 -29.13
CA ASP A 129 -0.37 3.89 -30.17
C ASP A 129 -0.59 4.87 -31.32
N ALA A 130 -0.77 6.16 -31.01
CA ALA A 130 -0.83 7.21 -32.02
C ALA A 130 0.50 7.33 -32.79
N THR A 131 1.63 7.23 -32.10
CA THR A 131 2.97 7.27 -32.71
C THR A 131 3.20 6.07 -33.63
N LEU A 132 2.79 4.87 -33.20
CA LEU A 132 2.88 3.64 -33.98
C LEU A 132 2.03 3.74 -35.25
N ALA A 133 0.77 4.16 -35.12
CA ALA A 133 -0.12 4.34 -36.27
C ALA A 133 0.46 5.30 -37.31
N LYS A 134 1.02 6.43 -36.85
CA LYS A 134 1.70 7.40 -37.74
C LYS A 134 2.94 6.79 -38.40
N ALA A 135 3.80 6.11 -37.64
CA ALA A 135 5.01 5.50 -38.18
C ALA A 135 4.72 4.38 -39.18
N THR A 136 3.63 3.62 -39.00
CA THR A 136 3.16 2.63 -39.97
C THR A 136 2.69 3.28 -41.27
N GLU A 137 1.95 4.38 -41.18
CA GLU A 137 1.52 5.13 -42.38
C GLU A 137 2.71 5.77 -43.11
N ASP A 138 3.64 6.41 -42.38
CA ASP A 138 4.87 6.98 -42.94
C ASP A 138 5.72 5.89 -43.64
N GLN A 139 5.75 4.68 -43.08
CA GLN A 139 6.43 3.54 -43.69
C GLN A 139 5.77 3.12 -45.01
N LYS A 140 4.44 3.11 -45.08
CA LYS A 140 3.68 2.78 -46.29
C LYS A 140 3.94 3.83 -47.38
N ILE A 141 3.81 5.11 -47.05
CA ILE A 141 4.10 6.23 -47.97
C ILE A 141 5.54 6.12 -48.51
N THR A 142 6.52 5.86 -47.63
CA THR A 142 7.93 5.74 -48.05
C THR A 142 8.15 4.55 -48.99
N ARG A 143 7.41 3.44 -48.81
CA ARG A 143 7.48 2.29 -49.75
C ARG A 143 6.90 2.64 -51.11
N ASP A 144 5.75 3.30 -51.14
CA ASP A 144 5.11 3.74 -52.38
C ASP A 144 6.01 4.73 -53.14
N GLU A 145 6.70 5.63 -52.43
CA GLU A 145 7.71 6.54 -53.00
C GLU A 145 8.90 5.77 -53.60
N ILE A 146 9.42 4.75 -52.92
CA ILE A 146 10.51 3.90 -53.44
C ILE A 146 10.09 3.20 -54.73
N ASP A 147 8.88 2.65 -54.79
CA ASP A 147 8.38 1.96 -55.98
C ASP A 147 8.19 2.93 -57.16
N SER A 148 7.70 4.14 -56.89
CA SER A 148 7.61 5.22 -57.88
C SER A 148 9.00 5.65 -58.39
N LEU A 149 9.96 5.88 -57.48
CA LEU A 149 11.33 6.26 -57.84
C LEU A 149 12.03 5.18 -58.67
N ARG A 150 11.83 3.89 -58.33
CA ARG A 150 12.35 2.77 -59.13
C ARG A 150 11.76 2.74 -60.53
N SER A 151 10.45 2.99 -60.67
CA SER A 151 9.81 3.11 -61.98
C SER A 151 10.43 4.25 -62.81
N HIS A 152 10.60 5.43 -62.21
CA HIS A 152 11.23 6.57 -62.88
C HIS A 152 12.69 6.30 -63.27
N LEU A 153 13.45 5.65 -62.40
CA LEU A 153 14.85 5.29 -62.65
C LEU A 153 14.96 4.28 -63.79
N ASN A 154 14.05 3.29 -63.86
CA ASN A 154 13.99 2.35 -64.99
C ASN A 154 13.68 3.06 -66.31
N ASN A 155 12.75 4.02 -66.31
CA ASN A 155 12.43 4.81 -67.49
C ASN A 155 13.60 5.69 -67.94
N ALA A 156 14.31 6.33 -67.01
CA ALA A 156 15.52 7.11 -67.30
C ALA A 156 16.66 6.21 -67.82
N ALA A 157 16.83 5.01 -67.26
CA ALA A 157 17.81 4.05 -67.77
C ALA A 157 17.48 3.58 -69.19
N ALA A 158 16.19 3.40 -69.51
CA ALA A 158 15.75 3.08 -70.86
C ALA A 158 15.99 4.24 -71.84
N SER A 159 15.70 5.50 -71.44
CA SER A 159 15.98 6.66 -72.29
C SER A 159 17.48 6.84 -72.57
N LEU A 160 18.33 6.62 -71.55
CA LEU A 160 19.78 6.63 -71.70
C LEU A 160 20.26 5.60 -72.72
N ARG A 161 19.74 4.38 -72.69
CA ARG A 161 20.09 3.34 -73.69
C ARG A 161 19.70 3.76 -75.10
N VAL A 162 18.47 4.23 -75.30
CA VAL A 162 17.98 4.69 -76.61
C VAL A 162 18.82 5.86 -77.14
N ARG A 163 19.21 6.80 -76.27
CA ARG A 163 20.03 7.95 -76.67
C ARG A 163 21.49 7.56 -76.94
N ASP A 164 22.07 6.65 -76.16
CA ASP A 164 23.40 6.10 -76.40
C ASP A 164 23.49 5.35 -77.74
N GLU A 165 22.46 4.56 -78.07
CA GLU A 165 22.33 3.92 -79.39
C GLU A 165 22.28 4.95 -80.53
N LYS A 166 21.49 6.03 -80.37
CA LYS A 166 21.45 7.14 -81.34
C LYS A 166 22.77 7.90 -81.45
N LEU A 167 23.50 8.10 -80.36
CA LEU A 167 24.84 8.69 -80.41
C LEU A 167 25.81 7.80 -81.17
N LYS A 168 25.77 6.48 -80.94
CA LYS A 168 26.61 5.53 -81.69
C LYS A 168 26.30 5.58 -83.18
N GLU A 169 25.02 5.62 -83.55
CA GLU A 169 24.60 5.83 -84.94
C GLU A 169 25.16 7.14 -85.52
N LEU A 170 24.94 8.28 -84.85
CA LEU A 170 25.37 9.59 -85.34
C LEU A 170 26.88 9.80 -85.30
N SER A 171 27.60 9.10 -84.43
CA SER A 171 29.06 9.13 -84.37
C SER A 171 29.72 8.63 -85.65
N GLN A 172 29.03 7.80 -86.44
CA GLN A 172 29.49 7.35 -87.77
C GLN A 172 29.41 8.44 -88.84
N TRP A 173 28.59 9.48 -88.58
CA TRP A 173 28.29 10.58 -89.50
C TRP A 173 28.89 11.92 -89.04
N PHE A 174 29.86 11.89 -88.12
CA PHE A 174 30.45 13.08 -87.50
C PHE A 174 31.11 14.06 -88.50
N TRP A 175 31.43 13.59 -89.70
CA TRP A 175 32.07 14.34 -90.79
C TRP A 175 31.09 15.02 -91.75
N VAL A 176 29.78 14.78 -91.62
CA VAL A 176 28.74 15.35 -92.50
C VAL A 176 28.33 16.76 -92.01
N PRO A 177 28.07 17.74 -92.92
CA PRO A 177 27.56 19.07 -92.55
C PRO A 177 26.19 19.00 -91.87
N GLY A 178 26.18 18.96 -90.53
CA GLY A 178 25.00 18.78 -89.70
C GLY A 178 25.28 18.58 -88.20
N TYR A 179 26.52 18.84 -87.76
CA TYR A 179 27.08 18.58 -86.42
C TYR A 179 26.24 19.12 -85.24
N GLY A 180 25.34 20.07 -85.48
CA GLY A 180 24.38 20.55 -84.48
C GLY A 180 23.43 19.48 -83.94
N GLN A 181 23.06 18.46 -84.72
CA GLN A 181 22.19 17.37 -84.24
C GLN A 181 22.90 16.44 -83.26
N TYR A 182 24.20 16.17 -83.49
CA TYR A 182 25.04 15.40 -82.57
C TYR A 182 25.20 16.12 -81.23
N LEU A 183 25.49 17.42 -81.26
CA LEU A 183 25.59 18.24 -80.04
C LEU A 183 24.27 18.27 -79.26
N ALA A 184 23.13 18.39 -79.93
CA ALA A 184 21.82 18.40 -79.29
C ALA A 184 21.48 17.06 -78.60
N ILE A 185 21.87 15.92 -79.17
CA ILE A 185 21.65 14.61 -78.54
C ILE A 185 22.63 14.40 -77.37
N ARG A 186 23.85 14.93 -77.45
CA ARG A 186 24.82 14.89 -76.37
C ARG A 186 24.36 15.70 -75.14
N THR A 187 23.86 16.92 -75.32
CA THR A 187 23.30 17.71 -74.21
C THR A 187 22.11 17.02 -73.56
N LEU A 188 21.26 16.39 -74.37
CA LEU A 188 20.15 15.59 -73.90
C LEU A 188 20.61 14.37 -73.07
N ILE A 189 21.74 13.74 -73.40
CA ILE A 189 22.29 12.64 -72.60
C ILE A 189 22.86 13.15 -71.28
N ASP A 190 23.56 14.28 -71.28
CA ASP A 190 24.09 14.86 -70.05
C ASP A 190 22.95 15.23 -69.08
N ASP A 191 21.84 15.76 -69.60
CA ASP A 191 20.62 16.03 -68.82
C ASP A 191 20.00 14.73 -68.25
N ASP A 192 19.90 13.67 -69.06
CA ASP A 192 19.37 12.37 -68.61
C ASP A 192 20.29 11.69 -67.57
N ILE A 193 21.62 11.82 -67.72
CA ILE A 193 22.60 11.34 -66.73
C ILE A 193 22.44 12.12 -65.42
N GLY A 194 22.26 13.43 -65.50
CA GLY A 194 21.97 14.28 -64.34
C GLY A 194 20.68 13.86 -63.62
N GLN A 195 19.60 13.62 -64.37
CA GLN A 195 18.33 13.13 -63.82
C GLN A 195 18.46 11.74 -63.21
N TYR A 196 19.15 10.81 -63.86
CA TYR A 196 19.40 9.47 -63.33
C TYR A 196 20.15 9.52 -62.00
N ASN A 197 21.23 10.31 -61.93
CA ASN A 197 22.02 10.46 -60.70
C ASN A 197 21.20 11.12 -59.58
N SER A 198 20.39 12.12 -59.91
CA SER A 198 19.47 12.75 -58.94
C SER A 198 18.46 11.74 -58.40
N LEU A 199 17.80 10.96 -59.28
CA LEU A 199 16.84 9.93 -58.87
C LEU A 199 17.48 8.83 -58.03
N SER A 200 18.71 8.42 -58.38
CA SER A 200 19.48 7.42 -57.64
C SER A 200 19.84 7.91 -56.23
N ASN A 201 20.26 9.17 -56.08
CA ASN A 201 20.53 9.76 -54.78
C ASN A 201 19.25 9.89 -53.93
N THR A 202 18.16 10.38 -54.53
CA THR A 202 16.86 10.46 -53.84
C THR A 202 16.40 9.09 -53.36
N LEU A 203 16.51 8.05 -54.20
CA LEU A 203 16.15 6.67 -53.84
C LEU A 203 16.97 6.16 -52.64
N LYS A 204 18.28 6.45 -52.62
CA LYS A 204 19.15 6.08 -51.50
C LYS A 204 18.72 6.77 -50.20
N ASP A 205 18.36 8.04 -50.28
CA ASP A 205 17.88 8.80 -49.11
C ASP A 205 16.52 8.28 -48.61
N THR A 206 15.58 7.95 -49.50
CA THR A 206 14.30 7.32 -49.11
C THR A 206 14.49 5.92 -48.53
N GLU A 207 15.41 5.11 -49.05
CA GLU A 207 15.73 3.80 -48.47
C GLU A 207 16.35 3.92 -47.07
N LEU A 208 17.17 4.96 -46.82
CA LEU A 208 17.67 5.27 -45.48
C LEU A 208 16.54 5.68 -44.52
N ARG A 209 15.62 6.55 -44.98
CA ARG A 209 14.42 6.93 -44.21
C ARG A 209 13.57 5.71 -43.85
N LEU A 210 13.40 4.76 -44.78
CA LEU A 210 12.64 3.53 -44.53
C LEU A 210 13.29 2.66 -43.44
N ARG A 211 14.63 2.56 -43.41
CA ARG A 211 15.35 1.84 -42.34
C ARG A 211 15.15 2.52 -40.99
N HIS A 212 15.32 3.83 -40.93
CA HIS A 212 15.12 4.58 -39.69
C HIS A 212 13.69 4.43 -39.16
N ASN A 213 12.67 4.50 -40.03
CA ASN A 213 11.28 4.28 -39.64
C ASN A 213 11.04 2.86 -39.09
N LYS A 214 11.71 1.83 -39.64
CA LYS A 214 11.65 0.46 -39.10
C LYS A 214 12.26 0.36 -37.70
N GLU A 215 13.39 0.99 -37.48
CA GLU A 215 14.04 1.01 -36.15
C GLU A 215 13.16 1.70 -35.12
N THR A 216 12.57 2.84 -35.46
CA THR A 216 11.62 3.55 -34.59
C THR A 216 10.39 2.69 -34.25
N LEU A 217 9.84 1.95 -35.22
CA LEU A 217 8.72 1.03 -34.96
C LEU A 217 9.08 -0.04 -33.93
N ILE A 218 10.25 -0.68 -34.07
CA ILE A 218 10.73 -1.69 -33.12
C ILE A 218 10.91 -1.08 -31.72
N GLN A 219 11.46 0.13 -31.62
CA GLN A 219 11.63 0.83 -30.35
C GLN A 219 10.28 1.16 -29.69
N VAL A 220 9.31 1.64 -30.47
CA VAL A 220 7.96 1.94 -29.96
C VAL A 220 7.24 0.67 -29.51
N GLU A 221 7.33 -0.43 -30.25
CA GLU A 221 6.73 -1.72 -29.88
C GLU A 221 7.35 -2.32 -28.61
N THR A 222 8.68 -2.28 -28.49
CA THR A 222 9.38 -2.75 -27.28
C THR A 222 9.05 -1.90 -26.06
N LEU A 223 8.97 -0.57 -26.21
CA LEU A 223 8.55 0.31 -25.13
C LEU A 223 7.09 0.08 -24.74
N LYS A 224 6.20 -0.13 -25.71
CA LYS A 224 4.79 -0.44 -25.47
C LYS A 224 4.62 -1.74 -24.68
N THR A 225 5.32 -2.81 -25.06
CA THR A 225 5.25 -4.09 -24.32
C THR A 225 5.78 -3.95 -22.89
N ALA A 226 6.86 -3.20 -22.68
CA ALA A 226 7.36 -2.88 -21.34
C ALA A 226 6.32 -2.12 -20.50
N MET A 227 5.66 -1.11 -21.06
CA MET A 227 4.59 -0.37 -20.37
C MET A 227 3.37 -1.24 -20.08
N LEU A 228 2.97 -2.14 -20.99
CA LEU A 228 1.86 -3.07 -20.72
C LEU A 228 2.17 -4.01 -19.55
N ASN A 229 3.41 -4.51 -19.46
CA ASN A 229 3.85 -5.31 -18.32
C ASN A 229 3.86 -4.51 -17.02
N GLU A 230 4.33 -3.25 -17.06
CA GLU A 230 4.30 -2.34 -15.91
C GLU A 230 2.86 -2.08 -15.45
N LYS A 231 1.92 -1.87 -16.39
CA LYS A 231 0.49 -1.74 -16.10
C LYS A 231 -0.07 -2.96 -15.36
N GLU A 232 0.27 -4.16 -15.81
CA GLU A 232 -0.20 -5.39 -15.17
C GLU A 232 0.36 -5.54 -13.76
N ASN A 233 1.65 -5.21 -13.57
CA ASN A 233 2.28 -5.23 -12.25
C ASN A 233 1.63 -4.21 -11.30
N LEU A 234 1.39 -2.97 -11.75
CA LEU A 234 0.69 -1.96 -10.97
C LEU A 234 -0.72 -2.41 -10.59
N ALA A 235 -1.46 -3.03 -11.51
CA ALA A 235 -2.80 -3.55 -11.23
C ALA A 235 -2.78 -4.65 -10.16
N LYS A 236 -1.79 -5.56 -10.21
CA LYS A 236 -1.59 -6.60 -9.18
C LYS A 236 -1.26 -5.96 -7.83
N THR A 237 -0.36 -4.98 -7.80
CA THR A 237 -0.01 -4.25 -6.57
C THR A 237 -1.21 -3.49 -6.00
N SER A 238 -2.00 -2.80 -6.85
CA SER A 238 -3.21 -2.07 -6.47
C SER A 238 -4.27 -3.00 -5.87
N SER A 239 -4.51 -4.15 -6.50
CA SER A 239 -5.43 -5.18 -5.98
C SER A 239 -4.96 -5.73 -4.62
N GLY A 240 -3.66 -6.00 -4.48
CA GLY A 240 -3.06 -6.43 -3.21
C GLY A 240 -3.24 -5.38 -2.11
N LEU A 241 -2.92 -4.12 -2.39
CA LEU A 241 -3.06 -3.01 -1.43
C LEU A 241 -4.51 -2.75 -1.05
N SER A 242 -5.45 -2.89 -1.99
CA SER A 242 -6.88 -2.75 -1.71
C SER A 242 -7.38 -3.84 -0.75
N LYS A 243 -7.01 -5.10 -0.98
CA LYS A 243 -7.32 -6.21 -0.06
C LYS A 243 -6.72 -5.99 1.33
N MET A 244 -5.49 -5.47 1.38
CA MET A 244 -4.84 -5.15 2.65
C MET A 244 -5.52 -4.00 3.37
N ARG A 245 -5.99 -2.99 2.65
CA ARG A 245 -6.80 -1.91 3.21
C ARG A 245 -8.10 -2.46 3.81
N GLU A 246 -8.84 -3.29 3.08
CA GLU A 246 -10.07 -3.91 3.59
C GLU A 246 -9.83 -4.72 4.87
N GLU A 247 -8.73 -5.48 4.92
CA GLU A 247 -8.32 -6.23 6.10
C GLU A 247 -7.97 -5.30 7.28
N LEU A 248 -7.25 -4.21 7.04
CA LEU A 248 -6.95 -3.22 8.08
C LEU A 248 -8.21 -2.46 8.54
N ASP A 249 -9.15 -2.16 7.64
CA ASP A 249 -10.41 -1.51 7.99
C ASP A 249 -11.28 -2.41 8.89
N ARG A 250 -11.30 -3.73 8.63
CA ARG A 250 -11.94 -4.70 9.53
C ARG A 250 -11.26 -4.71 10.90
N ARG A 251 -9.92 -4.80 10.94
CA ARG A 251 -9.15 -4.76 12.20
C ARG A 251 -9.33 -3.46 12.96
N LEU A 252 -9.48 -2.33 12.27
CA LEU A 252 -9.77 -1.03 12.89
C LEU A 252 -11.16 -1.03 13.53
N SER A 253 -12.16 -1.60 12.84
CA SER A 253 -13.52 -1.75 13.39
C SER A 253 -13.51 -2.62 14.65
N ASP A 254 -12.80 -3.74 14.61
CA ASP A 254 -12.60 -4.65 15.75
C ASP A 254 -11.92 -3.94 16.92
N MET A 255 -10.87 -3.18 16.65
CA MET A 255 -10.16 -2.38 17.65
C MET A 255 -11.05 -1.32 18.29
N LYS A 256 -11.89 -0.65 17.49
CA LYS A 256 -12.85 0.34 17.97
C LYS A 256 -13.85 -0.30 18.94
N ALA A 257 -14.33 -1.50 18.65
CA ALA A 257 -15.20 -2.24 19.57
C ALA A 257 -14.50 -2.51 20.92
N VAL A 258 -13.22 -2.91 20.89
CA VAL A 258 -12.41 -3.09 22.10
C VAL A 258 -12.23 -1.80 22.88
N VAL A 259 -11.88 -0.68 22.22
CA VAL A 259 -11.72 0.63 22.88
C VAL A 259 -13.03 1.08 23.53
N VAL A 260 -14.18 0.90 22.86
CA VAL A 260 -15.50 1.23 23.42
C VAL A 260 -15.81 0.37 24.65
N PHE A 261 -15.51 -0.93 24.58
CA PHE A 261 -15.68 -1.83 25.72
C PHE A 261 -14.76 -1.44 26.89
N LEU A 262 -13.47 -1.22 26.65
CA LEU A 262 -12.51 -0.82 27.68
C LEU A 262 -12.85 0.53 28.31
N THR A 263 -13.37 1.47 27.52
CA THR A 263 -13.88 2.74 28.03
C THR A 263 -15.07 2.51 28.97
N SER A 264 -16.00 1.64 28.58
CA SER A 264 -17.15 1.27 29.42
C SER A 264 -16.72 0.54 30.70
N GLY A 265 -15.75 -0.38 30.60
CA GLY A 265 -15.10 -1.06 31.73
C GLY A 265 -14.39 -0.08 32.67
N GLY A 266 -13.62 0.86 32.13
CA GLY A 266 -12.96 1.90 32.91
C GLY A 266 -13.96 2.77 33.66
N VAL A 267 -15.06 3.19 33.00
CA VAL A 267 -16.14 3.94 33.66
C VAL A 267 -16.83 3.12 34.75
N PHE A 268 -17.02 1.82 34.53
CA PHE A 268 -17.59 0.91 35.52
C PHE A 268 -16.71 0.81 36.79
N TRP A 269 -15.42 0.50 36.63
CA TRP A 269 -14.47 0.44 37.75
C TRP A 269 -14.28 1.80 38.43
N GLN A 270 -14.31 2.90 37.67
CA GLN A 270 -14.29 4.26 38.20
C GLN A 270 -15.51 4.55 39.08
N LYS A 271 -16.71 4.20 38.62
CA LYS A 271 -17.95 4.41 39.37
C LYS A 271 -17.97 3.58 40.64
N MET A 272 -17.52 2.32 40.59
CA MET A 272 -17.37 1.53 41.82
C MET A 272 -16.37 2.16 42.78
N GLY A 273 -15.22 2.62 42.29
CA GLY A 273 -14.24 3.34 43.10
C GLY A 273 -14.84 4.57 43.79
N ASN A 274 -15.56 5.41 43.03
CA ASN A 274 -16.19 6.61 43.58
C ASN A 274 -17.27 6.27 44.63
N LEU A 275 -18.02 5.19 44.45
CA LEU A 275 -19.02 4.75 45.43
C LEU A 275 -18.37 4.17 46.68
N LEU A 276 -17.14 3.64 46.60
CA LEU A 276 -16.41 3.15 47.77
C LEU A 276 -15.93 4.30 48.67
N ASP A 277 -15.66 5.46 48.06
CA ASP A 277 -15.23 6.67 48.76
C ASP A 277 -16.41 7.42 49.45
N ILE A 278 -17.65 7.04 49.16
CA ILE A 278 -18.88 7.66 49.67
C ILE A 278 -19.67 6.62 50.49
N THR A 279 -20.48 7.07 51.45
CA THR A 279 -21.40 6.17 52.17
C THR A 279 -22.49 5.65 51.22
N VAL A 280 -22.68 4.35 51.16
CA VAL A 280 -23.74 3.63 50.42
C VAL A 280 -25.14 4.17 50.78
N LYS A 281 -25.32 4.58 52.04
CA LYS A 281 -26.54 5.23 52.53
C LYS A 281 -26.77 6.56 51.79
N GLY A 282 -27.78 6.60 50.93
CA GLY A 282 -28.12 7.74 50.07
C GLY A 282 -27.74 7.58 48.59
N HIS A 283 -26.98 6.55 48.24
CA HIS A 283 -26.54 6.23 46.86
C HIS A 283 -27.01 4.84 46.38
N GLU A 284 -28.09 4.32 46.98
CA GLU A 284 -28.67 3.02 46.65
C GLU A 284 -29.05 2.89 45.17
N THR A 285 -29.57 3.98 44.59
CA THR A 285 -29.91 4.03 43.16
C THR A 285 -28.67 3.88 42.27
N ASP A 286 -27.56 4.52 42.62
CA ASP A 286 -26.31 4.43 41.86
C ASP A 286 -25.73 3.01 41.91
N LEU A 287 -25.82 2.36 43.07
CA LEU A 287 -25.37 0.99 43.28
C LEU A 287 -26.21 -0.01 42.49
N LYS A 288 -27.55 0.17 42.47
CA LYS A 288 -28.47 -0.60 41.62
C LYS A 288 -28.20 -0.43 40.13
N LEU A 289 -28.01 0.82 39.67
CA LEU A 289 -27.67 1.11 38.27
C LEU A 289 -26.34 0.48 37.85
N LEU A 290 -25.37 0.41 38.76
CA LEU A 290 -24.08 -0.22 38.51
C LEU A 290 -24.23 -1.74 38.35
N TYR A 291 -25.04 -2.39 39.17
CA TYR A 291 -25.36 -3.81 39.01
C TYR A 291 -26.17 -4.11 37.77
N GLU A 292 -27.18 -3.30 37.45
CA GLU A 292 -27.92 -3.42 36.18
C GLU A 292 -26.99 -3.32 34.96
N SER A 293 -25.90 -2.55 35.06
CA SER A 293 -24.91 -2.44 33.98
C SER A 293 -24.18 -3.76 33.69
N LEU A 294 -24.03 -4.65 34.68
CA LEU A 294 -23.44 -5.98 34.51
C LEU A 294 -24.31 -6.91 33.64
N GLY A 295 -25.62 -6.73 33.71
CA GLY A 295 -26.61 -7.49 32.93
C GLY A 295 -26.84 -6.94 31.51
N ARG A 296 -26.20 -5.84 31.12
CA ARG A 296 -26.34 -5.29 29.77
C ARG A 296 -25.67 -6.20 28.75
N ASN A 297 -26.41 -6.49 27.69
CA ASN A 297 -25.85 -7.19 26.53
C ASN A 297 -24.93 -6.23 25.77
N ILE A 298 -23.71 -6.67 25.51
CA ILE A 298 -22.75 -5.98 24.66
C ILE A 298 -22.46 -6.82 23.42
N ALA A 299 -22.02 -6.14 22.36
CA ALA A 299 -21.50 -6.83 21.19
C ALA A 299 -20.29 -7.66 21.60
N ARG A 300 -20.27 -8.92 21.16
CA ARG A 300 -19.15 -9.80 21.47
C ARG A 300 -17.86 -9.27 20.84
N LEU A 301 -16.80 -9.22 21.63
CA LEU A 301 -15.50 -8.79 21.14
C LEU A 301 -14.83 -9.92 20.32
N PRO A 302 -14.12 -9.58 19.22
CA PRO A 302 -13.56 -10.57 18.29
C PRO A 302 -12.48 -11.48 18.91
N PHE A 303 -11.92 -11.08 20.05
CA PHE A 303 -10.86 -11.83 20.75
C PHE A 303 -11.37 -12.83 21.77
N PHE A 304 -12.66 -12.77 22.10
CA PHE A 304 -13.26 -13.61 23.12
C PHE A 304 -13.72 -14.96 22.56
N LYS A 305 -13.12 -16.03 23.09
CA LYS A 305 -13.50 -17.42 22.77
C LYS A 305 -14.84 -17.72 23.41
N GLY A 306 -15.75 -18.25 22.63
CA GLY A 306 -17.11 -18.58 23.04
C GLY A 306 -17.78 -19.37 21.94
N GLU A 307 -18.86 -20.05 22.28
CA GLU A 307 -19.56 -20.97 21.39
C GLU A 307 -19.92 -20.31 20.04
N VAL A 308 -19.82 -21.10 18.98
CA VAL A 308 -20.12 -20.69 17.61
C VAL A 308 -21.60 -20.32 17.53
N GLY A 309 -21.91 -19.02 17.38
CA GLY A 309 -23.27 -18.53 17.16
C GLY A 309 -23.75 -17.42 18.11
N ALA A 310 -23.10 -17.20 19.26
CA ALA A 310 -23.47 -16.11 20.17
C ALA A 310 -22.87 -14.77 19.69
N THR A 311 -23.73 -13.82 19.28
CA THR A 311 -23.36 -12.47 18.80
C THR A 311 -23.26 -11.43 19.91
N THR A 312 -23.78 -11.75 21.09
CA THR A 312 -23.79 -10.86 22.26
C THR A 312 -23.30 -11.61 23.50
N THR A 313 -22.66 -10.90 24.42
CA THR A 313 -22.27 -11.40 25.74
C THR A 313 -22.81 -10.43 26.79
N THR A 314 -22.96 -10.88 28.03
CA THR A 314 -23.22 -9.94 29.12
C THR A 314 -21.96 -9.12 29.43
N PHE A 315 -22.13 -7.91 29.94
CA PHE A 315 -21.00 -7.08 30.36
C PHE A 315 -20.17 -7.76 31.46
N LYS A 316 -20.82 -8.51 32.36
CA LYS A 316 -20.16 -9.38 33.35
C LYS A 316 -19.22 -10.40 32.70
N GLU A 317 -19.71 -11.18 31.75
CA GLU A 317 -18.92 -12.20 31.05
C GLU A 317 -17.73 -11.57 30.33
N ALA A 318 -17.94 -10.42 29.67
CA ALA A 318 -16.87 -9.72 28.97
C ALA A 318 -15.79 -9.17 29.92
N LEU A 319 -16.17 -8.69 31.12
CA LEU A 319 -15.19 -8.28 32.13
C LEU A 319 -14.36 -9.48 32.63
N LEU A 320 -14.98 -10.65 32.78
CA LEU A 320 -14.29 -11.88 33.19
C LEU A 320 -13.39 -12.43 32.08
N GLU A 321 -13.82 -12.38 30.83
CA GLU A 321 -13.00 -12.76 29.68
C GLU A 321 -11.81 -11.81 29.48
N LEU A 322 -11.99 -10.51 29.72
CA LEU A 322 -10.89 -9.54 29.76
C LEU A 322 -9.90 -9.90 30.88
N ALA A 323 -10.40 -10.16 32.08
CA ALA A 323 -9.56 -10.54 33.21
C ALA A 323 -8.76 -11.82 32.93
N ALA A 324 -9.40 -12.83 32.34
CA ALA A 324 -8.75 -14.07 31.94
C ALA A 324 -7.71 -13.86 30.83
N ALA A 325 -7.93 -12.90 29.93
CA ALA A 325 -6.95 -12.52 28.92
C ALA A 325 -5.72 -11.84 29.55
N LEU A 326 -5.92 -10.96 30.53
CA LEU A 326 -4.85 -10.31 31.29
C LEU A 326 -4.03 -11.31 32.11
N ASP A 327 -4.68 -12.28 32.75
CA ASP A 327 -4.01 -13.32 33.55
C ASP A 327 -3.18 -14.29 32.70
N ALA A 328 -3.67 -14.61 31.51
CA ALA A 328 -3.00 -15.56 30.62
C ALA A 328 -1.78 -14.94 29.89
N ASP A 329 -1.44 -13.68 30.17
CA ASP A 329 -0.53 -12.83 29.37
C ASP A 329 -0.82 -12.95 27.87
N LYS A 330 -2.09 -13.25 27.55
CA LYS A 330 -2.50 -13.39 26.17
C LYS A 330 -2.57 -11.98 25.62
N PRO A 331 -2.02 -11.76 24.43
CA PRO A 331 -2.16 -10.47 23.78
C PRO A 331 -3.64 -10.23 23.47
N PHE A 332 -4.35 -9.59 24.40
CA PHE A 332 -5.63 -8.93 24.11
C PHE A 332 -5.38 -7.82 23.05
N LEU A 333 -4.15 -7.32 23.04
CA LEU A 333 -3.46 -6.62 21.97
C LEU A 333 -2.08 -7.26 21.85
N PRO A 334 -1.57 -7.56 20.65
CA PRO A 334 -0.22 -8.07 20.49
C PRO A 334 0.78 -7.08 21.09
N ALA A 335 1.84 -7.64 21.70
CA ALA A 335 2.84 -6.89 22.45
C ALA A 335 3.38 -5.71 21.61
N GLU A 336 3.94 -4.68 22.24
CA GLU A 336 4.54 -3.51 21.56
C GLU A 336 5.46 -3.88 20.37
N THR A 337 6.04 -5.09 20.38
CA THR A 337 6.92 -5.63 19.34
C THR A 337 6.20 -6.25 18.14
N ASP A 338 4.98 -6.74 18.31
CA ASP A 338 4.14 -7.33 17.26
C ASP A 338 2.93 -6.43 17.04
N SER A 339 3.02 -5.43 16.17
CA SER A 339 1.90 -4.50 16.00
C SER A 339 0.65 -5.22 15.43
N TYR A 340 -0.53 -5.01 16.04
CA TYR A 340 -1.81 -5.63 15.65
C TYR A 340 -2.16 -5.42 14.17
N CYS A 341 -1.74 -4.26 13.68
CA CYS A 341 -1.52 -3.99 12.29
C CYS A 341 -0.01 -4.17 12.06
N PRO A 342 0.51 -5.29 11.51
CA PRO A 342 1.96 -5.58 11.43
C PRO A 342 2.70 -4.59 10.53
N ALA A 343 3.90 -4.15 10.93
CA ALA A 343 4.73 -3.17 10.18
C ALA A 343 5.31 -3.70 8.86
N GLY A 344 5.19 -5.01 8.61
CA GLY A 344 5.83 -5.68 7.49
C GLY A 344 5.28 -5.26 6.13
N TRP A 345 6.15 -4.60 5.37
CA TRP A 345 6.21 -4.63 3.91
C TRP A 345 7.59 -5.16 3.53
#